data_AF-A0A328C5X3-F1
#
_entry.id   AF-A0A328C5X3-F1
#
_cell.length_a   1.000
_cell.length_b   1.000
_cell.length_c   1.000
_cell.angle_alpha   90.00
_cell.angle_beta   90.00
_cell.angle_gamma   90.00
#
_symmetry.space_group_name_H-M   'P 1'
#
loop_
_entity.id
_entity.type
_entity.pdbx_description
1 polymer ?
#
loop_
_entity_poly.entity_id
_entity_poly.type
_entity_poly.pdbx_seq_one_letter_code
_entity_poly.pdbx_strand_id
1 'polypeptide(L)'
;MKAVIYRWLDALSYKWILPLALLLALAPGLPEPHLVETSRMLVGGELTRAAYIFDFVMHSAGLSILALKVFADLFRWLRSTTPAPAQAAS
;
A
#
# COMPACT_ATOMS: atom_id res chain seq x y z
N MET A 1 -4.61 12.96 21.59
CA MET A 1 -4.84 13.41 20.19
C MET A 1 -5.08 12.19 19.32
N LYS A 2 -6.34 11.80 19.07
CA LYS A 2 -6.65 10.66 18.18
C LYS A 2 -6.33 11.09 16.74
N ALA A 3 -5.44 10.36 16.10
CA ALA A 3 -4.78 10.71 14.85
C ALA A 3 -5.78 11.06 13.72
N VAL A 4 -5.89 12.35 13.42
CA VAL A 4 -6.69 12.91 12.31
C VAL A 4 -6.20 12.39 10.95
N ILE A 5 -4.94 11.98 10.86
CA ILE A 5 -4.24 11.59 9.63
C ILE A 5 -4.77 10.29 8.99
N TYR A 6 -5.40 9.38 9.75
CA TYR A 6 -5.83 8.07 9.22
C TYR A 6 -7.33 7.93 8.96
N ARG A 7 -8.14 8.95 9.28
CA ARG A 7 -9.61 8.84 9.21
C ARG A 7 -10.12 8.59 7.79
N TRP A 8 -9.40 9.08 6.79
CA TRP A 8 -9.70 8.85 5.39
C TRP A 8 -9.33 7.43 4.94
N LEU A 9 -8.22 6.85 5.44
CA LEU A 9 -7.85 5.45 5.18
C LEU A 9 -8.86 4.48 5.79
N ASP A 10 -9.41 4.81 6.96
CA ASP A 10 -10.43 4.01 7.63
C ASP A 10 -11.75 4.01 6.84
N ALA A 11 -12.08 5.11 6.16
CA ALA A 11 -13.26 5.21 5.29
C ALA A 11 -13.15 4.37 4.01
N LEU A 12 -11.93 4.06 3.57
CA LEU A 12 -11.71 3.21 2.40
C LEU A 12 -11.92 1.74 2.76
N SER A 13 -12.96 1.13 2.19
CA SER A 13 -13.24 -0.29 2.38
C SER A 13 -12.29 -1.17 1.58
N TYR A 14 -11.78 -2.23 2.20
CA TYR A 14 -10.99 -3.27 1.52
C TYR A 14 -11.73 -3.87 0.32
N LYS A 15 -13.07 -3.91 0.36
CA LYS A 15 -13.91 -4.39 -0.76
C LYS A 15 -13.65 -3.62 -2.06
N TRP A 16 -13.30 -2.33 -1.95
CA TRP A 16 -13.05 -1.46 -3.11
C TRP A 16 -11.56 -1.28 -3.39
N ILE A 17 -10.73 -1.11 -2.36
CA ILE A 17 -9.28 -0.92 -2.56
C ILE A 17 -8.64 -2.16 -3.16
N LEU A 18 -9.02 -3.36 -2.72
CA LEU A 18 -8.37 -4.59 -3.15
C LEU A 18 -8.50 -4.82 -4.67
N PRO A 19 -9.70 -4.81 -5.29
CA PRO A 19 -9.80 -4.95 -6.74
C PRO A 19 -9.15 -3.78 -7.49
N LEU A 20 -9.22 -2.55 -6.96
CA LEU A 20 -8.59 -1.39 -7.60
C LEU A 20 -7.06 -1.48 -7.61
N ALA A 21 -6.47 -1.88 -6.47
CA ALA A 21 -5.03 -2.09 -6.34
C ALA A 21 -4.54 -3.22 -7.23
N LEU A 22 -5.29 -4.33 -7.31
CA LEU A 22 -4.97 -5.44 -8.21
C LEU A 22 -5.09 -5.03 -9.68
N LEU A 23 -6.13 -4.28 -10.05
CA LEU A 23 -6.31 -3.80 -11.41
C LEU A 23 -5.17 -2.88 -11.85
N LEU A 24 -4.80 -1.91 -11.01
CA LEU A 24 -3.67 -1.01 -11.26
C LEU A 24 -2.32 -1.75 -11.23
N ALA A 25 -2.20 -2.82 -10.43
CA ALA A 25 -0.98 -3.59 -10.38
C ALA A 25 -0.77 -4.49 -11.61
N LEU A 26 -1.86 -5.06 -12.12
CA LEU A 26 -1.85 -6.11 -13.14
C LEU A 26 -2.13 -5.57 -14.55
N ALA A 27 -2.61 -4.34 -14.68
CA ALA A 27 -2.81 -3.71 -15.98
C ALA A 27 -1.49 -3.12 -16.50
N PRO A 28 -1.23 -3.21 -17.82
CA PRO A 28 -1.54 -4.28 -18.75
C PRO A 28 -0.61 -5.49 -18.52
N GLY A 29 -1.15 -6.70 -18.62
CA GLY A 29 -0.49 -7.92 -18.15
C GLY A 29 0.34 -8.70 -19.17
N LEU A 30 0.66 -8.16 -20.36
CA LEU A 30 1.41 -8.90 -21.39
C LEU A 30 2.32 -7.99 -22.24
N PRO A 31 3.57 -8.40 -22.54
CA PRO A 31 4.23 -9.66 -22.12
C PRO A 31 4.69 -9.65 -20.65
N GLU A 32 4.88 -8.49 -20.04
CA GLU A 32 5.16 -8.32 -18.61
C GLU A 32 4.39 -7.11 -18.05
N PRO A 33 3.95 -7.15 -16.78
CA PRO A 33 3.28 -6.01 -16.17
C PRO A 33 4.19 -4.78 -16.19
N HIS A 34 3.67 -3.62 -16.60
CA HIS A 34 4.43 -2.37 -16.63
C HIS A 34 5.09 -2.06 -15.28
N LEU A 35 4.42 -2.37 -14.17
CA LEU A 35 5.01 -2.23 -12.84
C LEU A 35 6.30 -3.03 -12.66
N VAL A 36 6.39 -4.24 -13.21
CA VAL A 36 7.57 -5.10 -13.05
C VAL A 36 8.71 -4.61 -13.93
N GLU A 37 8.41 -4.26 -15.18
CA GLU A 37 9.40 -3.70 -16.11
C GLU A 37 9.98 -2.39 -15.56
N THR A 38 9.11 -1.48 -15.16
CA THR A 38 9.52 -0.18 -14.63
C THR A 38 10.19 -0.29 -13.27
N SER A 39 9.85 -1.29 -12.43
CA SER A 39 10.59 -1.59 -11.19
C SER A 39 12.01 -2.06 -11.47
N ARG A 40 12.23 -2.89 -12.51
CA ARG A 40 13.58 -3.29 -12.91
C ARG A 40 14.39 -2.10 -13.42
N MET A 41 13.78 -1.24 -14.23
CA MET A 41 14.41 0.00 -14.67
C MET A 41 14.76 0.91 -13.49
N LEU A 42 13.91 0.98 -12.47
CA LEU A 42 14.17 1.75 -11.25
C LEU A 42 15.39 1.21 -10.48
N VAL A 43 15.44 -0.11 -10.28
CA VAL A 43 16.58 -0.77 -9.60
C VAL A 43 17.87 -0.65 -10.42
N GLY A 44 17.75 -0.71 -11.74
CA GLY A 44 18.88 -0.55 -12.67
C GLY A 44 19.34 0.89 -12.88
N GLY A 45 18.62 1.89 -12.36
CA GLY A 45 18.95 3.31 -12.59
C GLY A 45 18.62 3.83 -14.00
N GLU A 46 17.94 3.03 -14.82
CA GLU A 46 17.57 3.34 -16.21
C GLU A 46 16.24 4.10 -16.32
N LEU A 47 15.57 4.35 -15.19
CA LEU A 47 14.29 5.06 -15.12
C LEU A 47 14.46 6.58 -15.25
N THR A 48 14.87 7.03 -16.44
CA THR A 48 15.20 8.44 -16.70
C THR A 48 14.11 9.21 -17.46
N ARG A 49 13.20 8.49 -18.14
CA ARG A 49 12.12 9.10 -18.91
C ARG A 49 10.93 9.42 -18.01
N ALA A 50 10.46 10.67 -18.04
CA ALA A 50 9.30 11.13 -17.27
C ALA A 50 8.03 10.26 -17.48
N ALA A 51 7.80 9.76 -18.69
CA ALA A 51 6.67 8.87 -18.99
C ALA A 51 6.72 7.56 -18.20
N TYR A 52 7.90 6.95 -18.04
CA TYR A 52 8.04 5.72 -17.26
C TYR A 52 7.94 5.98 -15.75
N ILE A 53 8.44 7.13 -15.27
CA ILE A 53 8.25 7.53 -13.87
C ILE A 53 6.76 7.73 -13.56
N PHE A 54 6.04 8.43 -14.45
CA PHE A 54 4.60 8.61 -14.32
C PHE A 54 3.86 7.28 -14.33
N ASP A 55 4.19 6.39 -15.26
CA ASP A 55 3.64 5.05 -15.36
C ASP A 55 3.83 4.25 -14.05
N PHE A 56 5.05 4.23 -13.50
CA PHE A 56 5.35 3.58 -12.23
C PHE A 56 4.53 4.15 -11.07
N VAL A 57 4.47 5.47 -10.94
CA VAL A 57 3.72 6.14 -9.87
C VAL A 57 2.22 5.83 -9.99
N MET A 58 1.67 5.86 -11.20
CA MET A 58 0.24 5.61 -11.43
C MET A 58 -0.13 4.17 -11.08
N HIS A 59 0.64 3.19 -11.55
CA HIS A 59 0.35 1.78 -11.30
C HIS A 59 0.63 1.38 -9.83
N SER A 60 1.68 1.96 -9.21
CA SER A 60 2.01 1.72 -7.79
C SER A 60 1.04 2.40 -6.81
N ALA A 61 0.25 3.39 -7.24
CA ALA A 61 -0.63 4.17 -6.36
C ALA A 61 -1.63 3.27 -5.60
N GLY A 62 -2.27 2.34 -6.30
CA GLY A 62 -3.26 1.43 -5.70
C GLY A 62 -2.64 0.53 -4.64
N LEU A 63 -1.48 -0.08 -4.95
CA LEU A 63 -0.73 -0.90 -4.01
C LEU A 63 -0.21 -0.09 -2.81
N SER A 64 0.25 1.14 -3.05
CA SER A 64 0.76 2.02 -1.99
C SER A 64 -0.34 2.37 -0.99
N ILE A 65 -1.55 2.71 -1.46
CA ILE A 65 -2.70 2.99 -0.59
C ILE A 65 -3.10 1.73 0.20
N LEU A 66 -3.14 0.57 -0.46
CA LEU A 66 -3.45 -0.69 0.20
C LEU A 66 -2.41 -1.02 1.30
N ALA A 67 -1.12 -0.89 0.99
CA ALA A 67 -0.03 -1.12 1.93
C ALA A 67 -0.09 -0.19 3.14
N LEU A 68 -0.35 1.11 2.92
CA LEU A 68 -0.55 2.08 4.00
C LEU A 68 -1.72 1.71 4.91
N LYS A 69 -2.85 1.27 4.34
CA LYS A 69 -4.01 0.84 5.11
C LYS A 69 -3.70 -0.39 5.95
N VAL A 70 -3.11 -1.42 5.35
CA VAL A 70 -2.72 -2.66 6.03
C VAL A 70 -1.73 -2.37 7.15
N PHE A 71 -0.72 -1.53 6.90
CA PHE A 71 0.26 -1.13 7.91
C PHE A 71 -0.40 -0.39 9.08
N ALA A 72 -1.31 0.54 8.80
CA ALA A 72 -2.04 1.28 9.83
C ALA A 72 -2.89 0.34 10.69
N ASP A 73 -3.62 -0.59 10.07
CA ASP A 73 -4.46 -1.56 10.77
C ASP A 73 -3.63 -2.56 11.58
N LEU A 74 -2.52 -3.07 11.01
CA LEU A 74 -1.58 -3.94 11.70
C LEU A 74 -0.95 -3.25 12.92
N PHE A 75 -0.51 -2.00 12.76
CA PHE A 75 0.08 -1.22 13.85
C PHE A 75 -0.92 -0.90 14.96
N ARG A 76 -2.22 -0.77 14.64
CA ARG A 76 -3.29 -0.65 15.64
C ARG A 76 -3.52 -1.98 16.36
N TRP A 77 -3.58 -3.08 15.61
CA TRP A 77 -3.73 -4.42 16.18
C TRP A 77 -2.60 -4.74 17.16
N LEU A 78 -1.34 -4.51 16.78
CA LEU A 78 -0.17 -4.71 17.64
C LEU A 78 -0.23 -3.88 18.94
N ARG A 79 -0.71 -2.63 18.86
CA ARG A 79 -0.88 -1.79 20.05
C ARG A 79 -2.06 -2.24 20.93
N SER A 80 -3.04 -2.93 20.36
CA SER A 80 -4.19 -3.46 21.11
C SER A 80 -3.90 -4.79 21.81
N THR A 81 -2.94 -5.57 21.30
CA THR A 81 -2.53 -6.87 21.85
C THR A 81 -1.44 -6.77 22.92
N THR A 82 -1.09 -5.57 23.39
CA THR A 82 -0.25 -5.41 24.58
C THR A 82 -1.15 -5.40 25.82
N PRO A 83 -1.32 -6.52 26.55
CA PRO A 83 -2.05 -6.51 27.80
C PRO A 83 -1.32 -5.59 28.79
N ALA A 84 -2.07 -4.71 29.47
CA ALA A 84 -1.52 -3.92 30.55
C ALA A 84 -0.98 -4.88 31.65
N PRO A 85 0.21 -4.63 32.22
CA PRO A 85 0.84 -5.51 33.21
C PRO A 85 0.08 -5.67 34.55
N ALA A 86 -1.15 -5.18 34.65
CA ALA A 86 -1.95 -5.17 35.87
C ALA A 86 -3.01 -6.29 35.96
N GLN A 87 -3.30 -7.03 34.88
CA GLN A 87 -4.35 -8.07 34.89
C GLN A 87 -3.82 -9.51 35.07
N ALA A 88 -2.51 -9.70 35.20
CA ALA A 88 -1.89 -11.02 35.38
C ALA A 88 -1.66 -11.43 36.84
N ALA A 89 -2.06 -10.58 37.81
CA ALA A 89 -1.70 -10.73 39.22
C ALA A 89 -2.91 -10.68 40.19
N SER A 90 -4.12 -10.98 39.71
CA SER A 90 -5.33 -11.11 40.54
C SER A 90 -5.94 -12.50 40.43
#